data_AF-A0A7C5I521-F1
#
_entry.id   AF-A0A7C5I521-F1
#
_cell.length_a   1.000
_cell.length_b   1.000
_cell.length_c   1.000
_cell.angle_alpha   90.00
_cell.angle_beta   90.00
_cell.angle_gamma   90.00
#
_symmetry.space_group_name_H-M   'P 1'
#
loop_
_entity.id
_entity.type
_entity.pdbx_description
1 polymer ?
#
loop_
_entity_poly.entity_id
_entity_poly.type
_entity_poly.pdbx_seq_one_letter_code
_entity_poly.pdbx_strand_id
1 'polypeptide(L)'
;MRKSDSWKELRKELVDRQLIARGIKDKKVLDAFLKVPRHEFVLPEYLDESYNDYPLPIGFGQTISQPYMIAYMMEALELQGGEKVLEIGTGSGYTTALLAEIAKEIYTVERIGPLLERARKILEELGYNNIYFKEGDGTLGWPEYAPYERIIVTASAPSVPTPLFEQLDEGGILVIPVASGFGDVLKRVKKIKGKMVEENLTYCAFVPLIGKYGFKEK
;
A
#
# COMPACT_ATOMS: atom_id res chain seq x y z
N MET A 1 5.79 -11.41 -30.50
CA MET A 1 6.02 -11.65 -29.05
C MET A 1 4.73 -12.15 -28.44
N ARG A 2 4.76 -13.19 -27.60
CA ARG A 2 3.59 -13.55 -26.80
C ARG A 2 3.35 -12.40 -25.81
N LYS A 3 2.10 -12.02 -25.54
CA LYS A 3 1.77 -10.95 -24.57
C LYS A 3 2.50 -11.13 -23.22
N SER A 4 2.72 -12.39 -22.80
CA SER A 4 3.47 -12.74 -21.59
C SER A 4 4.93 -12.27 -21.57
N ASP A 5 5.61 -12.31 -22.72
CA ASP A 5 7.02 -11.89 -22.81
C ASP A 5 7.11 -10.36 -22.75
N SER A 6 6.12 -9.68 -23.34
CA SER A 6 5.98 -8.21 -23.29
C SER A 6 5.77 -7.69 -21.86
N TRP A 7 4.97 -8.36 -21.03
CA TRP A 7 4.71 -7.89 -19.66
C TRP A 7 5.91 -8.03 -18.74
N LYS A 8 6.73 -9.06 -18.93
CA LYS A 8 7.97 -9.23 -18.16
C LYS A 8 8.96 -8.12 -18.47
N GLU A 9 9.09 -7.76 -19.75
CA GLU A 9 9.96 -6.67 -20.20
C GLU A 9 9.48 -5.31 -19.67
N LEU A 10 8.19 -5.00 -19.81
CA LEU A 10 7.61 -3.75 -19.30
C LEU A 10 7.74 -3.62 -17.79
N ARG A 11 7.55 -4.70 -17.05
CA ARG A 11 7.77 -4.74 -15.59
C ARG A 11 9.23 -4.48 -15.24
N LYS A 12 10.16 -5.11 -15.95
CA LYS A 12 11.59 -4.90 -15.73
C LYS A 12 11.96 -3.44 -16.03
N GLU A 13 11.43 -2.87 -17.10
CA GLU A 13 11.64 -1.47 -17.46
C GLU A 13 11.11 -0.52 -16.39
N LEU A 14 9.90 -0.77 -15.87
CA LEU A 14 9.35 -0.03 -14.74
C LEU A 14 10.33 -0.05 -13.55
N VAL A 15 10.81 -1.23 -13.16
CA VAL A 15 11.74 -1.37 -12.03
C VAL A 15 13.05 -0.63 -12.28
N ASP A 16 13.69 -0.85 -13.44
CA ASP A 16 14.99 -0.26 -13.76
C ASP A 16 14.91 1.28 -13.85
N ARG A 17 13.93 1.79 -14.58
CA ARG A 17 13.83 3.21 -14.93
C ARG A 17 13.11 4.05 -13.89
N GLN A 18 12.09 3.48 -13.24
CA GLN A 18 11.23 4.26 -12.34
C GLN A 18 11.53 4.01 -10.87
N LEU A 19 12.11 2.86 -10.51
CA LEU A 19 12.44 2.58 -9.11
C LEU A 19 13.94 2.75 -8.87
N ILE A 20 14.78 1.93 -9.51
CA ILE A 20 16.24 1.91 -9.27
C ILE A 20 16.88 3.24 -9.65
N ALA A 21 16.63 3.74 -10.87
CA ALA A 21 17.20 5.00 -11.34
C ALA A 21 16.77 6.23 -10.51
N ARG A 22 15.70 6.08 -9.71
CA ARG A 22 15.16 7.13 -8.83
C ARG A 22 15.46 6.89 -7.35
N GLY A 23 16.31 5.91 -7.03
CA GLY A 23 16.94 5.77 -5.73
C GLY A 23 16.33 4.73 -4.80
N ILE A 24 15.36 3.93 -5.25
CA ILE A 24 14.90 2.74 -4.51
C ILE A 24 16.03 1.71 -4.50
N LYS A 25 16.45 1.28 -3.31
CA LYS A 25 17.61 0.41 -3.08
C LYS A 25 17.25 -0.88 -2.37
N ASP A 26 16.10 -0.94 -1.70
CA ASP A 26 15.69 -2.16 -1.00
C ASP A 26 15.44 -3.30 -1.99
N LYS A 27 16.33 -4.30 -1.94
CA LYS A 27 16.27 -5.46 -2.83
C LYS A 27 14.98 -6.26 -2.67
N LYS A 28 14.39 -6.35 -1.47
CA LYS A 28 13.14 -7.09 -1.25
C LYS A 28 11.98 -6.37 -1.93
N VAL A 29 11.96 -5.02 -1.85
CA VAL A 29 10.98 -4.20 -2.57
C VAL A 29 11.14 -4.38 -4.08
N LEU A 30 12.36 -4.26 -4.61
CA LEU A 30 12.62 -4.43 -6.04
C LEU A 30 12.25 -5.83 -6.55
N ASP A 31 12.61 -6.88 -5.80
CA ASP A 31 12.27 -8.27 -6.13
C ASP A 31 10.75 -8.49 -6.13
N ALA A 32 10.02 -7.90 -5.18
CA ALA A 32 8.55 -7.94 -5.15
C ALA A 32 7.94 -7.29 -6.41
N PHE A 33 8.41 -6.09 -6.79
CA PHE A 33 7.94 -5.42 -8.01
C PHE A 33 8.28 -6.19 -9.29
N LEU A 34 9.38 -6.93 -9.33
CA LEU A 34 9.72 -7.82 -10.44
C LEU A 34 8.84 -9.07 -10.49
N LYS A 35 8.23 -9.49 -9.38
CA LYS A 35 7.39 -10.69 -9.29
C LYS A 35 5.91 -10.41 -9.53
N VAL A 36 5.36 -9.35 -8.92
CA VAL A 36 3.91 -9.08 -8.94
C VAL A 36 3.44 -8.57 -10.31
N PRO A 37 2.44 -9.21 -10.96
CA PRO A 37 1.93 -8.79 -12.25
C PRO A 37 0.93 -7.63 -12.13
N ARG A 38 1.43 -6.38 -12.08
CA ARG A 38 0.58 -5.17 -11.97
C ARG A 38 -0.59 -5.12 -12.96
N HIS A 39 -0.45 -5.66 -14.17
CA HIS A 39 -1.51 -5.72 -15.19
C HIS A 39 -2.74 -6.56 -14.78
N GLU A 40 -2.63 -7.46 -13.80
CA GLU A 40 -3.78 -8.21 -13.26
C GLU A 40 -4.65 -7.34 -12.33
N PHE A 41 -4.13 -6.20 -11.86
CA PHE A 41 -4.76 -5.33 -10.87
C PHE A 41 -5.34 -4.03 -11.46
N VAL A 42 -5.29 -3.87 -12.78
CA VAL A 42 -5.84 -2.70 -13.49
C VAL A 42 -7.15 -3.06 -14.20
N LEU A 43 -7.97 -2.05 -14.53
CA LEU A 43 -9.14 -2.28 -15.37
C LEU A 43 -8.72 -2.58 -16.82
N PRO A 44 -9.53 -3.34 -17.60
CA PRO A 44 -9.19 -3.74 -18.96
C PRO A 44 -8.80 -2.57 -19.89
N GLU A 45 -9.43 -1.41 -19.74
CA GLU A 45 -9.14 -0.21 -20.52
C GLU A 45 -7.76 0.42 -20.25
N TYR A 46 -7.11 0.06 -19.13
CA TYR A 46 -5.80 0.58 -18.74
C TYR A 46 -4.67 -0.47 -18.85
N LEU A 47 -4.90 -1.60 -19.50
CA LEU A 47 -3.91 -2.68 -19.62
C LEU A 47 -2.61 -2.22 -20.27
N ASP A 48 -2.69 -1.41 -21.33
CA ASP A 48 -1.53 -0.89 -22.05
C ASP A 48 -0.73 0.14 -21.22
N GLU A 49 -1.36 0.71 -20.20
CA GLU A 49 -0.76 1.70 -19.29
C GLU A 49 -0.29 1.08 -17.96
N SER A 50 -0.50 -0.23 -17.78
CA SER A 50 -0.32 -0.93 -16.50
C SER A 50 1.06 -0.78 -15.86
N TYR A 51 2.11 -0.56 -16.67
CA TYR A 51 3.50 -0.41 -16.22
C TYR A 51 4.03 1.03 -16.34
N ASN A 52 3.17 2.01 -16.61
CA ASN A 52 3.54 3.40 -16.54
C ASN A 52 3.57 3.89 -15.07
N ASP A 53 4.43 4.86 -14.77
CA ASP A 53 4.60 5.36 -13.40
C ASP A 53 3.65 6.51 -13.05
N TYR A 54 2.35 6.23 -13.05
CA TYR A 54 1.29 7.13 -12.58
C TYR A 54 0.08 6.33 -12.05
N PRO A 55 -0.82 6.97 -11.27
CA PRO A 55 -2.01 6.27 -10.78
C PRO A 55 -3.02 6.01 -11.90
N LEU A 56 -3.70 4.85 -11.85
CA LEU A 56 -4.76 4.49 -12.80
C LEU A 56 -6.10 4.31 -12.07
N PRO A 57 -7.24 4.68 -12.67
CA PRO A 57 -8.56 4.42 -12.07
C PRO A 57 -8.85 2.93 -11.90
N ILE A 58 -9.50 2.58 -10.79
CA ILE A 58 -9.93 1.19 -10.48
C ILE A 58 -11.46 1.08 -10.26
N GLY A 59 -12.19 2.17 -10.51
CA GLY A 59 -13.61 2.32 -10.21
C GLY A 59 -13.85 2.97 -8.84
N PHE A 60 -15.12 3.29 -8.55
CA PHE A 60 -15.56 3.84 -7.25
C PHE A 60 -14.82 5.12 -6.80
N GLY A 61 -14.31 5.91 -7.75
CA GLY A 61 -13.51 7.10 -7.47
C GLY A 61 -12.12 6.82 -6.88
N GLN A 62 -11.66 5.57 -6.92
CA GLN A 62 -10.36 5.15 -6.39
C GLN A 62 -9.33 4.94 -7.51
N THR A 63 -8.05 4.87 -7.12
CA THR A 63 -6.95 4.60 -8.04
C THR A 63 -6.01 3.52 -7.51
N ILE A 64 -5.41 2.73 -8.41
CA ILE A 64 -4.17 2.01 -8.11
C ILE A 64 -3.05 3.05 -8.11
N SER A 65 -2.25 3.07 -7.05
CA SER A 65 -1.25 4.11 -6.82
C SER A 65 -0.09 4.06 -7.82
N GLN A 66 0.60 5.19 -7.97
CA GLN A 66 1.86 5.30 -8.70
C GLN A 66 2.89 4.27 -8.17
N PRO A 67 3.49 3.42 -9.04
CA PRO A 67 4.49 2.43 -8.65
C PRO A 67 5.63 2.99 -7.79
N TYR A 68 6.25 4.10 -8.19
CA TYR A 68 7.34 4.71 -7.44
C TYR A 68 6.93 5.10 -6.02
N MET A 69 5.75 5.71 -5.86
CA MET A 69 5.27 6.12 -4.55
C MET A 69 5.06 4.90 -3.64
N ILE A 70 4.50 3.81 -4.15
CA ILE A 70 4.34 2.56 -3.37
C ILE A 70 5.70 1.94 -3.02
N ALA A 71 6.65 1.89 -3.96
CA ALA A 71 7.99 1.38 -3.69
C ALA A 71 8.70 2.21 -2.59
N TYR A 72 8.57 3.54 -2.64
CA TYR A 72 9.12 4.45 -1.64
C TYR A 72 8.47 4.25 -0.27
N MET A 73 7.14 4.07 -0.21
CA MET A 73 6.42 3.75 1.02
C MET A 73 6.86 2.40 1.60
N MET A 74 7.03 1.38 0.77
CA MET A 74 7.49 0.06 1.21
C MET A 74 8.93 0.07 1.71
N GLU A 75 9.84 0.81 1.06
CA GLU A 75 11.22 0.99 1.54
C GLU A 75 11.23 1.69 2.91
N ALA A 76 10.35 2.68 3.12
CA ALA A 76 10.19 3.36 4.40
C ALA A 76 9.63 2.47 5.52
N LEU A 77 8.98 1.35 5.19
CA LEU A 77 8.56 0.34 6.17
C LEU A 77 9.72 -0.53 6.67
N GLU A 78 10.88 -0.53 6.03
CA GLU A 78 12.05 -1.32 6.48
C GLU A 78 11.71 -2.81 6.72
N LEU A 79 10.93 -3.43 5.82
CA LEU A 79 10.44 -4.82 5.94
C LEU A 79 11.59 -5.84 5.87
N GLN A 80 11.60 -6.78 6.82
CA GLN A 80 12.60 -7.83 6.91
C GLN A 80 12.09 -9.20 6.45
N GLY A 81 10.78 -9.40 6.46
CA GLY A 81 10.03 -10.55 5.99
C GLY A 81 9.41 -11.42 7.09
N GLY A 82 9.64 -11.05 8.35
CA GLY A 82 8.99 -11.69 9.50
C GLY A 82 7.73 -10.98 9.96
N GLU A 83 7.47 -9.77 9.43
CA GLU A 83 6.52 -8.84 10.01
C GLU A 83 5.06 -9.23 9.78
N LYS A 84 4.23 -8.94 10.79
CA LYS A 84 2.79 -8.76 10.64
C LYS A 84 2.47 -7.33 10.22
N VAL A 85 1.82 -7.17 9.07
CA VAL A 85 1.54 -5.86 8.45
C VAL A 85 0.04 -5.59 8.42
N LEU A 86 -0.37 -4.38 8.82
CA LEU A 86 -1.70 -3.84 8.56
C LEU A 86 -1.65 -2.89 7.37
N GLU A 87 -2.46 -3.15 6.35
CA GLU A 87 -2.71 -2.26 5.23
C GLU A 87 -4.11 -1.63 5.38
N ILE A 88 -4.18 -0.32 5.26
CA ILE A 88 -5.44 0.43 5.20
C ILE A 88 -5.62 0.98 3.79
N GLY A 89 -6.67 0.48 3.11
CA GLY A 89 -6.97 0.76 1.71
C GLY A 89 -6.47 -0.34 0.78
N THR A 90 -7.16 -1.49 0.75
CA THR A 90 -6.83 -2.59 -0.17
C THR A 90 -6.90 -2.14 -1.64
N GLY A 91 -7.93 -1.38 -2.00
CA GLY A 91 -8.12 -0.86 -3.35
C GLY A 91 -8.10 -1.96 -4.42
N SER A 92 -7.09 -1.94 -5.28
CA SER A 92 -6.93 -2.98 -6.31
C SER A 92 -6.39 -4.31 -5.78
N GLY A 93 -5.71 -4.31 -4.63
CA GLY A 93 -4.93 -5.43 -4.11
C GLY A 93 -3.47 -5.46 -4.56
N TYR A 94 -3.01 -4.54 -5.43
CA TYR A 94 -1.64 -4.53 -5.92
C TYR A 94 -0.61 -4.31 -4.81
N THR A 95 -0.84 -3.32 -3.94
CA THR A 95 0.03 -3.06 -2.78
C THR A 95 -0.01 -4.23 -1.80
N THR A 96 -1.18 -4.83 -1.57
CA THR A 96 -1.34 -6.05 -0.78
C THR A 96 -0.47 -7.20 -1.31
N ALA A 97 -0.47 -7.44 -2.63
CA ALA A 97 0.37 -8.46 -3.27
C ALA A 97 1.87 -8.17 -3.06
N LEU A 98 2.29 -6.91 -3.25
CA LEU A 98 3.68 -6.51 -3.06
C LEU A 98 4.15 -6.70 -1.62
N LEU A 99 3.29 -6.39 -0.64
CA LEU A 99 3.60 -6.63 0.77
C LEU A 99 3.66 -8.13 1.08
N ALA A 100 2.73 -8.92 0.52
CA ALA A 100 2.63 -10.36 0.72
C ALA A 100 3.83 -11.14 0.16
N GLU A 101 4.56 -10.57 -0.81
CA GLU A 101 5.84 -11.12 -1.31
C GLU A 101 6.99 -11.01 -0.31
N ILE A 102 6.88 -10.10 0.67
CA ILE A 102 7.95 -9.79 1.61
C ILE A 102 7.57 -10.28 3.01
N ALA A 103 6.45 -9.80 3.53
CA ALA A 103 6.08 -9.96 4.92
C ALA A 103 5.43 -11.31 5.24
N LYS A 104 5.38 -11.65 6.53
CA LYS A 104 4.84 -12.94 6.99
C LYS A 104 3.32 -13.00 6.82
N GLU A 105 2.60 -11.97 7.27
CA GLU A 105 1.14 -11.91 7.27
C GLU A 105 0.67 -10.49 6.92
N ILE A 106 -0.29 -10.37 6.02
CA ILE A 106 -0.92 -9.11 5.63
C ILE A 106 -2.37 -9.08 6.10
N TYR A 107 -2.72 -8.05 6.85
CA TYR A 107 -4.09 -7.75 7.25
C TYR A 107 -4.51 -6.50 6.49
N THR A 108 -5.45 -6.64 5.56
CA THR A 108 -5.86 -5.52 4.70
C THR A 108 -7.32 -5.13 4.96
N VAL A 109 -7.58 -3.84 5.10
CA VAL A 109 -8.90 -3.27 5.36
C VAL A 109 -9.33 -2.38 4.20
N GLU A 110 -10.53 -2.62 3.68
CA GLU A 110 -11.16 -1.82 2.62
C GLU A 110 -12.58 -1.46 3.00
N ARG A 111 -13.00 -0.22 2.74
CA ARG A 111 -14.35 0.23 3.06
C ARG A 111 -15.35 -0.03 1.93
N ILE A 112 -14.86 -0.23 0.70
CA ILE A 112 -15.66 -0.45 -0.51
C ILE A 112 -15.70 -1.95 -0.81
N GLY A 113 -16.77 -2.64 -0.37
CA GLY A 113 -16.95 -4.08 -0.55
C GLY A 113 -16.63 -4.61 -1.96
N PRO A 114 -17.16 -4.01 -3.06
CA PRO A 114 -16.85 -4.47 -4.41
C PRO A 114 -15.35 -4.40 -4.80
N LEU A 115 -14.58 -3.48 -4.24
CA LEU A 115 -13.13 -3.43 -4.45
C LEU A 115 -12.43 -4.54 -3.68
N LEU A 116 -12.83 -4.77 -2.42
CA LEU A 116 -12.30 -5.85 -1.60
C LEU A 116 -12.53 -7.22 -2.21
N GLU A 117 -13.75 -7.47 -2.72
CA GLU A 117 -14.09 -8.74 -3.39
C GLU A 117 -13.24 -8.96 -4.65
N ARG A 118 -13.06 -7.92 -5.47
CA ARG A 118 -12.20 -8.00 -6.66
C ARG A 118 -10.74 -8.27 -6.30
N ALA A 119 -10.20 -7.51 -5.35
CA ALA A 119 -8.83 -7.67 -4.88
C ALA A 119 -8.60 -9.08 -4.32
N ARG A 120 -9.50 -9.57 -3.46
CA ARG A 120 -9.44 -10.93 -2.90
C ARG A 120 -9.37 -11.99 -3.99
N LYS A 121 -10.26 -11.91 -4.98
CA LYS A 121 -10.28 -12.87 -6.10
C LYS A 121 -8.94 -12.91 -6.85
N ILE A 122 -8.40 -11.75 -7.23
CA ILE A 122 -7.12 -11.67 -7.95
C ILE A 122 -5.99 -12.26 -7.09
N LEU A 123 -5.94 -11.91 -5.80
CA LEU A 123 -4.89 -12.36 -4.88
C LEU A 123 -4.94 -13.88 -4.65
N GLU A 124 -6.14 -14.45 -4.52
CA GLU A 124 -6.35 -15.90 -4.42
C GLU A 124 -5.96 -16.63 -5.73
N GLU A 125 -6.35 -16.09 -6.89
CA GLU A 125 -5.97 -16.63 -8.20
C GLU A 125 -4.45 -16.59 -8.45
N LEU A 126 -3.76 -15.59 -7.91
CA LEU A 126 -2.30 -15.49 -7.92
C LEU A 126 -1.62 -16.38 -6.86
N GLY A 127 -2.39 -17.03 -5.98
CA GLY A 127 -1.91 -18.02 -5.02
C GLY A 127 -1.39 -17.44 -3.70
N TYR A 128 -1.72 -16.19 -3.36
CA TYR A 128 -1.38 -15.62 -2.05
C TYR A 128 -2.25 -16.26 -0.95
N ASN A 129 -1.60 -16.74 0.10
CA ASN A 129 -2.27 -17.46 1.21
C ASN A 129 -1.99 -16.85 2.60
N ASN A 130 -1.22 -15.76 2.65
CA ASN A 130 -0.83 -15.04 3.86
C ASN A 130 -1.57 -13.70 4.01
N ILE A 131 -2.75 -13.57 3.42
CA ILE A 131 -3.54 -12.33 3.39
C ILE A 131 -4.88 -12.55 4.09
N TYR A 132 -5.22 -11.63 5.00
CA TYR A 132 -6.49 -11.58 5.72
C TYR A 132 -7.23 -10.31 5.33
N PHE A 133 -8.50 -10.46 4.96
CA PHE A 133 -9.32 -9.39 4.39
C PHE A 133 -10.41 -8.94 5.35
N LYS A 134 -10.59 -7.63 5.52
CA LYS A 134 -11.70 -7.05 6.27
C LYS A 134 -12.39 -5.95 5.48
N GLU A 135 -13.70 -6.06 5.38
CA GLU A 135 -14.52 -4.92 4.97
C GLU A 135 -14.81 -4.04 6.18
N GLY A 136 -14.52 -2.74 6.09
CA GLY A 136 -14.87 -1.80 7.15
C GLY A 136 -14.09 -0.49 7.16
N ASP A 137 -14.30 0.28 8.22
CA ASP A 137 -13.61 1.54 8.45
C ASP A 137 -12.16 1.29 8.91
N GLY A 138 -11.23 1.42 7.96
CA GLY A 138 -9.80 1.26 8.23
C GLY A 138 -9.19 2.30 9.18
N THR A 139 -9.88 3.42 9.45
CA THR A 139 -9.40 4.41 10.45
C THR A 139 -9.45 3.86 11.88
N LEU A 140 -10.20 2.78 12.10
CA LEU A 140 -10.26 2.03 13.36
C LEU A 140 -9.15 0.98 13.49
N GLY A 141 -8.38 0.74 12.42
CA GLY A 141 -7.48 -0.40 12.32
C GLY A 141 -8.22 -1.73 12.41
N TRP A 142 -7.53 -2.74 12.94
CA TRP A 142 -8.09 -4.06 13.19
C TRP A 142 -7.58 -4.62 14.53
N PRO A 143 -8.22 -4.21 15.65
CA PRO A 143 -7.74 -4.51 17.01
C PRO A 143 -7.62 -5.99 17.34
N GLU A 144 -8.45 -6.84 16.75
CA GLU A 144 -8.49 -8.29 17.01
C GLU A 144 -7.16 -9.01 16.72
N TYR A 145 -6.33 -8.47 15.81
CA TYR A 145 -5.05 -9.06 15.43
C TYR A 145 -3.83 -8.20 15.77
N ALA A 146 -4.07 -7.04 16.40
CA ALA A 146 -3.03 -6.17 16.91
C ALA A 146 -2.21 -6.86 18.04
N PRO A 147 -0.96 -6.44 18.28
CA PRO A 147 -0.26 -5.34 17.61
C PRO A 147 0.30 -5.73 16.23
N TYR A 148 0.59 -4.71 15.42
CA TYR A 148 1.22 -4.83 14.10
C TYR A 148 2.63 -4.27 14.14
N GLU A 149 3.59 -4.97 13.53
CA GLU A 149 4.96 -4.50 13.42
C GLU A 149 5.08 -3.38 12.38
N ARG A 150 4.23 -3.43 11.35
CA ARG A 150 4.18 -2.42 10.29
C ARG A 150 2.75 -2.05 9.95
N ILE A 151 2.53 -0.78 9.67
CA ILE A 151 1.24 -0.27 9.20
C ILE A 151 1.48 0.62 7.97
N ILE A 152 0.71 0.41 6.92
CA ILE A 152 0.74 1.26 5.73
C ILE A 152 -0.68 1.72 5.40
N VAL A 153 -0.82 3.01 5.10
CA VAL A 153 -2.11 3.61 4.74
C VAL A 153 -1.98 4.18 3.33
N THR A 154 -2.83 3.74 2.42
CA THR A 154 -2.82 4.11 0.99
C THR A 154 -3.89 5.16 0.66
N ALA A 155 -4.27 5.96 1.65
CA ALA A 155 -5.20 7.08 1.55
C ALA A 155 -4.76 8.23 2.49
N SER A 156 -5.03 9.47 2.11
CA SER A 156 -4.63 10.66 2.87
C SER A 156 -5.53 10.90 4.08
N ALA A 157 -4.93 11.01 5.26
CA ALA A 157 -5.63 11.27 6.51
C ALA A 157 -5.47 12.74 6.95
N PRO A 158 -6.42 13.33 7.70
CA PRO A 158 -6.25 14.68 8.28
C PRO A 158 -5.15 14.74 9.34
N SER A 159 -4.89 13.62 10.02
CA SER A 159 -3.80 13.40 10.97
C SER A 159 -3.52 11.90 11.08
N VAL A 160 -2.44 11.50 11.75
CA VAL A 160 -2.23 10.07 12.07
C VAL A 160 -3.38 9.57 12.95
N PRO A 161 -4.18 8.57 12.53
CA PRO A 161 -5.27 8.07 13.36
C PRO A 161 -4.76 7.43 14.65
N THR A 162 -5.29 7.86 15.79
CA THR A 162 -4.92 7.31 17.11
C THR A 162 -5.04 5.78 17.18
N PRO A 163 -6.11 5.13 16.66
CA PRO A 163 -6.22 3.67 16.72
C PRO A 163 -5.09 2.94 15.99
N LEU A 164 -4.58 3.50 14.88
CA LEU A 164 -3.49 2.89 14.13
C LEU A 164 -2.17 2.96 14.92
N PHE A 165 -1.90 4.09 15.57
CA PHE A 165 -0.71 4.21 16.43
C PHE A 165 -0.80 3.34 17.70
N GLU A 166 -1.98 3.22 18.30
CA GLU A 166 -2.21 2.34 19.45
C GLU A 166 -1.97 0.88 19.10
N GLN A 167 -2.38 0.46 17.90
CA GLN A 167 -2.19 -0.91 17.38
C GLN A 167 -0.79 -1.17 16.81
N LEU A 168 0.08 -0.16 16.71
CA LEU A 168 1.47 -0.33 16.30
C LEU A 168 2.28 -0.92 17.45
N ASP A 169 3.10 -1.93 17.17
CA ASP A 169 4.00 -2.53 18.16
C ASP A 169 5.12 -1.57 18.56
N GLU A 170 5.76 -1.80 19.71
CA GLU A 170 6.95 -1.07 20.12
C GLU A 170 8.10 -1.32 19.14
N GLY A 171 8.73 -0.26 18.62
CA GLY A 171 9.68 -0.35 17.51
C GLY A 171 9.03 -0.49 16.12
N GLY A 172 7.69 -0.57 16.05
CA GLY A 172 6.96 -0.65 14.79
C GLY A 172 7.02 0.64 13.98
N ILE A 173 6.73 0.52 12.68
CA ILE A 173 6.75 1.62 11.70
C ILE A 173 5.39 1.75 11.03
N LEU A 174 4.82 2.96 11.05
CA LEU A 174 3.63 3.33 10.31
C LEU A 174 3.99 4.33 9.21
N VAL A 175 3.56 4.07 7.98
CA VAL A 175 3.73 4.97 6.82
C VAL A 175 2.36 5.44 6.34
N ILE A 176 2.15 6.75 6.30
CA ILE A 176 0.83 7.35 6.04
C ILE A 176 0.94 8.72 5.34
N PRO A 177 0.15 8.97 4.28
CA PRO A 177 -0.07 10.30 3.75
C PRO A 177 -0.93 11.12 4.72
N VAL A 178 -0.46 12.31 5.10
CA VAL A 178 -1.20 13.24 5.96
C VAL A 178 -1.43 14.55 5.23
N ALA A 179 -2.68 14.97 5.15
CA ALA A 179 -3.06 16.22 4.53
C ALA A 179 -2.37 17.40 5.22
N SER A 180 -1.79 18.28 4.41
CA SER A 180 -1.21 19.54 4.86
C SER A 180 -1.74 20.69 4.00
N GLY A 181 -1.65 21.92 4.53
CA GLY A 181 -2.10 23.12 3.81
C GLY A 181 -1.41 23.38 2.46
N PHE A 182 -0.31 22.67 2.17
CA PHE A 182 0.46 22.76 0.93
C PHE A 182 0.43 21.48 0.07
N GLY A 183 -0.48 20.53 0.38
CA GLY A 183 -0.55 19.20 -0.24
C GLY A 183 -0.24 18.08 0.76
N ASP A 184 -0.57 16.83 0.44
CA ASP A 184 -0.33 15.72 1.37
C ASP A 184 1.19 15.50 1.55
N VAL A 185 1.59 15.23 2.79
CA VAL A 185 2.97 14.85 3.13
C VAL A 185 2.97 13.40 3.58
N LEU A 186 3.80 12.58 2.94
CA LEU A 186 4.03 11.22 3.37
C LEU A 186 4.86 11.24 4.66
N LYS A 187 4.34 10.64 5.72
CA LYS A 187 4.99 10.54 7.02
C LYS A 187 5.44 9.13 7.33
N ARG A 188 6.58 9.01 8.00
CA ARG A 188 7.00 7.83 8.74
C ARG A 188 6.83 8.08 10.23
N VAL A 189 6.17 7.16 10.91
CA VAL A 189 5.89 7.23 12.34
C VAL A 189 6.50 6.00 12.99
N LYS A 190 7.39 6.19 13.95
CA LYS A 190 7.96 5.10 14.77
C LYS A 190 7.40 5.15 16.18
N LYS A 191 7.11 4.00 16.77
CA LYS A 191 6.76 3.89 18.20
C LYS A 191 8.03 3.62 19.00
N ILE A 192 8.42 4.59 19.82
CA ILE A 192 9.64 4.51 20.63
C ILE A 192 9.30 4.85 22.08
N LYS A 193 9.47 3.89 22.98
CA LYS A 193 9.11 3.95 24.40
C LYS A 193 7.65 4.40 24.58
N GLY A 194 6.75 3.84 23.78
CA GLY A 194 5.32 4.20 23.75
C GLY A 194 5.00 5.58 23.18
N LYS A 195 5.98 6.31 22.65
CA LYS A 195 5.80 7.66 22.08
C LYS A 195 5.83 7.63 20.57
N MET A 196 5.05 8.53 19.98
CA MET A 196 5.02 8.76 18.54
C MET A 196 6.22 9.63 18.14
N VAL A 197 7.07 9.10 17.27
CA VAL A 197 8.18 9.84 16.66
C VAL A 197 7.89 9.97 15.17
N GLU A 198 7.58 11.18 14.72
CA GLU A 198 7.19 11.48 13.34
C GLU A 198 8.34 12.04 12.51
N GLU A 199 8.39 11.65 11.24
CA GLU A 199 9.31 12.16 10.23
C GLU A 199 8.54 12.42 8.94
N ASN A 200 8.73 13.61 8.36
CA ASN A 200 8.20 13.95 7.04
C ASN A 200 9.16 13.44 5.97
N LEU A 201 8.66 12.62 5.03
CA LEU A 201 9.48 12.02 3.98
C LEU A 201 9.44 12.84 2.68
N THR A 202 8.28 12.98 2.06
CA THR A 202 8.10 13.65 0.77
C THR A 202 6.66 14.12 0.57
N TYR A 203 6.42 14.98 -0.41
CA TYR A 203 5.07 15.32 -0.84
C TYR A 203 4.44 14.20 -1.68
N CYS A 204 3.14 14.05 -1.55
CA CYS A 204 2.38 13.04 -2.28
C CYS A 204 0.95 13.53 -2.53
N ALA A 205 0.16 12.71 -3.23
CA ALA A 205 -1.25 12.95 -3.44
C ALA A 205 -1.97 11.60 -3.38
N PHE A 206 -2.88 11.45 -2.42
CA PHE A 206 -3.69 10.25 -2.26
C PHE A 206 -5.17 10.60 -2.18
N VAL A 207 -6.02 9.62 -2.48
CA VAL A 207 -7.46 9.73 -2.21
C VAL A 207 -7.71 9.91 -0.70
N PRO A 208 -8.76 10.63 -0.27
CA PRO A 208 -9.00 10.87 1.14
C PRO A 208 -9.37 9.58 1.89
N LEU A 209 -8.78 9.38 3.06
CA LEU A 209 -9.14 8.35 4.02
C LEU A 209 -10.44 8.75 4.71
N ILE A 210 -11.55 8.12 4.33
CA ILE A 210 -12.88 8.39 4.90
C ILE A 210 -13.16 7.43 6.06
N GLY A 211 -13.54 7.97 7.21
CA GLY A 211 -13.88 7.17 8.39
C GLY A 211 -13.92 7.97 9.69
N LYS A 212 -14.16 7.30 10.82
CA LYS A 212 -14.32 7.90 12.16
C LYS A 212 -13.12 8.76 12.57
N TYR A 213 -11.90 8.32 12.27
CA TYR A 213 -10.66 9.05 12.52
C TYR A 213 -10.03 9.59 11.22
N GLY A 214 -10.84 9.71 10.16
CA GLY A 214 -10.45 10.22 8.86
C GLY A 214 -11.24 11.48 8.47
N PHE A 215 -11.33 11.74 7.18
CA PHE A 215 -12.25 12.74 6.64
C PHE A 215 -13.70 12.27 6.75
N LYS A 216 -14.61 13.24 6.86
CA LYS A 216 -16.06 12.96 6.79
C LYS A 216 -16.46 12.71 5.34
N GLU A 217 -17.42 11.80 5.15
CA GLU A 217 -18.09 11.61 3.87
C GLU A 217 -18.82 12.92 3.50
N LYS A 218 -18.71 13.31 2.22
CA LYS A 218 -19.31 14.54 1.69
C LYS A 218 -20.78 14.33 1.35
#